data_AF-A0A1M7SEY7-F1
#
_entry.id   AF-A0A1M7SEY7-F1
#
_cell.length_a   1.000
_cell.length_b   1.000
_cell.length_c   1.000
_cell.angle_alpha   90.00
_cell.angle_beta   90.00
_cell.angle_gamma   90.00
#
_symmetry.space_group_name_H-M   'P 1'
#
loop_
_entity.id
_entity.type
_entity.pdbx_description
1 polymer ?
#
loop_
_entity_poly.entity_id
_entity_poly.type
_entity_poly.pdbx_seq_one_letter_code
_entity_poly.pdbx_strand_id
1 'polypeptide(L)' 'MDVATLAGLLREAEEHHGEYEPVGPPHHWSDWYAGYVLARQQGRTTDEAVADATLVIEGAPR' A
#
# COMPACT_ATOMS: atom_id res chain seq x y z
N MET A 1 9.10 -11.50 1.07
CA MET A 1 9.21 -10.19 1.74
C MET A 1 7.96 -10.02 2.60
N ASP A 2 8.02 -9.38 3.76
CA ASP A 2 6.82 -9.10 4.56
C ASP A 2 6.22 -7.72 4.23
N VAL A 3 5.00 -7.46 4.73
CA VAL A 3 4.28 -6.21 4.46
C VAL A 3 5.07 -5.00 4.96
N ALA A 4 5.70 -5.09 6.14
CA ALA A 4 6.43 -3.98 6.75
C ALA A 4 7.66 -3.57 5.92
N THR A 5 8.44 -4.55 5.44
CA THR A 5 9.60 -4.31 4.58
C THR A 5 9.18 -3.64 3.27
N LEU A 6 8.11 -4.15 2.64
CA LEU A 6 7.64 -3.59 1.39
C LEU A 6 7.02 -2.19 1.58
N ALA A 7 6.28 -1.98 2.66
CA ALA A 7 5.72 -0.68 3.01
C ALA A 7 6.81 0.39 3.19
N GLY A 8 7.93 0.05 3.83
CA GLY A 8 9.08 0.96 3.95
C GLY A 8 9.66 1.39 2.59
N LEU A 9 9.83 0.44 1.67
CA LEU A 9 10.32 0.74 0.32
C LEU A 9 9.33 1.59 -0.49
N LEU A 10 8.03 1.28 -0.36
CA LEU A 10 6.98 2.04 -1.04
C LEU A 10 6.81 3.44 -0.43
N ARG A 11 7.06 3.60 0.88
CA ARG A 11 7.07 4.90 1.56
C ARG A 11 8.17 5.80 1.02
N GLU A 12 9.39 5.26 0.88
CA GLU A 12 10.50 5.98 0.25
C GLU A 12 10.12 6.41 -1.18
N ALA A 13 9.50 5.52 -1.96
CA ALA A 13 9.03 5.86 -3.31
C ALA A 13 7.91 6.92 -3.31
N GLU A 14 6.99 6.87 -2.35
CA GLU A 14 5.92 7.86 -2.15
C GLU A 14 6.49 9.25 -1.84
N GLU A 15 7.49 9.35 -0.99
CA GLU A 15 8.14 10.62 -0.66
C GLU A 15 8.77 11.28 -1.89
N HIS A 16 9.52 10.50 -2.69
CA HIS A 16 10.10 10.99 -3.93
C HIS A 16 9.04 11.33 -4.99
N HIS A 17 7.90 10.62 -5.01
CA HIS A 17 6.78 10.94 -5.90
C HIS A 17 6.10 12.26 -5.52
N GLY A 18 5.90 12.47 -4.22
CA GLY A 18 5.26 13.68 -3.68
C GLY A 18 6.02 14.97 -3.99
N GLU A 19 7.35 14.92 -4.18
CA GLU A 19 8.15 16.07 -4.63
C GLU A 19 7.71 16.62 -6.00
N TYR A 20 7.04 15.82 -6.82
CA TYR A 20 6.62 16.18 -8.19
C TYR A 20 5.10 16.35 -8.36
N GLU A 21 4.31 16.11 -7.32
CA GLU A 21 2.85 16.27 -7.39
C GLU A 21 2.39 17.71 -7.08
N PRO A 22 1.35 18.22 -7.79
CA PRO A 22 0.67 19.44 -7.38
C PRO A 22 0.14 19.27 -5.95
N VAL A 23 0.37 20.26 -5.08
CA VAL A 23 0.00 20.22 -3.66
C VAL A 23 -1.44 19.74 -3.46
N GLY A 24 -1.58 18.45 -3.11
CA GLY A 24 -2.82 17.79 -2.77
C GLY A 24 -2.80 17.33 -1.30
N PRO A 25 -3.95 16.88 -0.76
CA PRO A 25 -3.96 16.24 0.55
C PRO A 25 -2.99 15.05 0.60
N PRO A 26 -2.27 14.82 1.70
CA PRO A 26 -1.44 13.65 1.86
C PRO A 26 -2.26 12.38 1.64
N HIS A 27 -1.81 11.52 0.73
CA HIS A 27 -2.43 10.22 0.49
C HIS A 27 -1.36 9.14 0.60
N HIS A 28 -1.37 8.42 1.72
CA HIS A 28 -0.38 7.40 2.01
C HIS A 28 -0.70 6.07 1.32
N TRP A 29 -0.44 6.02 0.01
CA TRP A 29 -0.74 4.86 -0.83
C TRP A 29 0.18 3.67 -0.56
N SER A 30 1.38 3.92 -0.01
CA SER A 30 2.43 2.92 0.20
C SER A 30 1.97 1.70 1.00
N ASP A 31 1.25 1.89 2.11
CA ASP A 31 0.80 0.80 2.98
C ASP A 31 -0.23 -0.10 2.28
N TRP A 32 -1.16 0.49 1.54
CA TRP A 32 -2.16 -0.26 0.77
C TRP A 32 -1.50 -1.09 -0.33
N TYR A 33 -0.59 -0.50 -1.09
CA TYR A 33 0.13 -1.22 -2.14
C TYR A 33 1.05 -2.31 -1.59
N ALA A 34 1.61 -2.14 -0.40
CA ALA A 34 2.38 -3.19 0.26
C ALA A 34 1.52 -4.43 0.54
N GLY A 35 0.32 -4.23 1.11
CA GLY A 35 -0.65 -5.31 1.33
C GLY A 35 -1.09 -5.98 0.02
N TYR A 36 -1.42 -5.17 -1.00
CA TYR A 36 -1.86 -5.67 -2.29
C TYR A 36 -0.80 -6.51 -2.98
N VAL A 37 0.42 -5.98 -3.11
CA VAL A 37 1.53 -6.66 -3.80
C VAL A 37 1.87 -7.96 -3.08
N LEU A 38 1.88 -7.99 -1.75
CA LEU A 38 2.18 -9.21 -1.02
C LEU A 38 1.07 -10.26 -1.21
N ALA A 39 -0.21 -9.87 -1.16
CA ALA A 39 -1.33 -10.78 -1.42
C ALA A 39 -1.26 -11.39 -2.84
N ARG A 40 -0.91 -10.56 -3.85
CA ARG A 40 -0.69 -11.04 -5.23
C ARG A 40 0.50 -12.00 -5.33
N GLN A 41 1.59 -11.73 -4.63
CA GLN A 41 2.74 -12.66 -4.56
C GLN A 41 2.38 -14.00 -3.91
N GLN A 42 1.40 -14.03 -3.01
CA GLN A 42 0.88 -15.25 -2.39
C GLN A 42 -0.17 -15.98 -3.24
N GLY A 43 -0.45 -15.51 -4.45
CA GLY A 43 -1.39 -16.15 -5.37
C GLY A 43 -2.86 -15.81 -5.11
N ARG A 44 -3.18 -14.87 -4.22
CA ARG A 44 -4.54 -14.34 -4.05
C ARG A 44 -5.03 -13.74 -5.35
N THR A 45 -6.31 -13.90 -5.64
CA THR A 45 -7.00 -13.19 -6.74
C THR A 45 -6.94 -11.68 -6.54
N THR A 46 -7.28 -10.92 -7.58
CA THR A 46 -7.28 -9.45 -7.49
C THR A 46 -8.23 -8.97 -6.38
N ASP A 47 -9.43 -9.54 -6.31
CA ASP A 47 -10.45 -9.16 -5.33
C ASP A 47 -9.99 -9.47 -3.89
N GLU A 48 -9.40 -10.65 -3.68
CA GLU A 48 -8.82 -11.01 -2.37
C GLU A 48 -7.64 -10.11 -2.00
N ALA A 49 -6.80 -9.72 -2.96
CA ALA A 49 -5.68 -8.83 -2.71
C ALA A 49 -6.14 -7.40 -2.37
N VAL A 50 -7.22 -6.92 -3.00
CA VAL A 50 -7.85 -5.64 -2.65
C VAL A 50 -8.43 -5.69 -1.24
N ALA A 51 -9.12 -6.78 -0.88
CA ALA A 51 -9.66 -6.97 0.46
C ALA A 51 -8.54 -7.00 1.51
N ASP A 52 -7.49 -7.80 1.30
CA ASP A 52 -6.33 -7.89 2.18
C ASP A 52 -5.62 -6.53 2.32
N ALA A 53 -5.38 -5.82 1.21
CA ALA A 53 -4.75 -4.49 1.22
C ALA A 53 -5.57 -3.45 1.99
N THR A 54 -6.89 -3.52 1.88
CA THR A 54 -7.80 -2.62 2.59
C THR A 54 -7.74 -2.85 4.10
N LEU A 55 -7.44 -4.06 4.56
CA LEU A 55 -7.25 -4.35 5.99
C LEU A 55 -5.93 -3.80 6.56
N VAL A 56 -4.93 -3.52 5.70
CA VAL A 56 -3.60 -3.02 6.10
C VAL A 56 -3.62 -1.54 6.44
N ILE A 57 -4.51 -0.75 5.82
CA ILE A 57 -4.66 0.68 6.10
C ILE A 57 -5.51 0.90 7.36
N GLU A 58 -5.02 1.76 8.28
CA GLU A 58 -5.74 2.10 9.51
C GLU A 58 -7.10 2.75 9.18
N GLY A 59 -8.20 2.14 9.63
CA GLY A 59 -9.56 2.68 9.52
C GLY A 59 -10.55 1.85 8.70
N ALA A 60 -10.16 0.71 8.13
CA ALA A 60 -11.16 -0.21 7.56
C ALA A 60 -12.11 -0.71 8.68
N PRO A 61 -13.43 -0.57 8.51
CA PRO A 61 -14.37 -1.07 9.52
C PRO A 61 -14.17 -2.57 9.68
N ARG A 62 -13.89 -3.00 10.92
CA ARG A 62 -13.90 -4.42 11.29
C ARG A 62 -15.30 -5.00 11.18
#